data_AF-A0A951US74-F1
#
_entry.id   AF-A0A951US74-F1
#
_cell.length_a   1.000
_cell.length_b   1.000
_cell.length_c   1.000
_cell.angle_alpha   90.00
_cell.angle_beta   90.00
_cell.angle_gamma   90.00
#
_symmetry.space_group_name_H-M   'P 1'
#
loop_
_entity.id
_entity.type
_entity.pdbx_description
1 polymer ?
#
loop_
_entity_poly.entity_id
_entity_poly.type
_entity_poly.pdbx_seq_one_letter_code
_entity_poly.pdbx_strand_id
1 'polypeptide(L)'
;MFKHRNFNESNLVEVTITFSSYFCGIALSDIAIPEFCVVLGLVRGGEVILASAQPRVHCGDHVLAIALNPTLIPALKVALRKTHLVRYTLQDCQI
;
A
#
# COMPACT_ATOMS: atom_id res chain seq x y z
N MET A 1 -0.81 -27.39 -12.21
CA MET A 1 0.54 -27.30 -12.83
C MET A 1 1.10 -25.91 -12.51
N PHE A 2 1.83 -25.78 -11.40
CA PHE A 2 2.49 -24.52 -11.04
C PHE A 2 3.73 -24.39 -11.91
N LYS A 3 3.72 -23.46 -12.88
CA LYS A 3 4.93 -23.13 -13.64
C LYS A 3 5.98 -22.64 -12.63
N HIS A 4 7.08 -23.38 -12.47
CA HIS A 4 8.28 -22.89 -11.80
C HIS A 4 8.73 -21.63 -12.53
N ARG A 5 8.37 -20.46 -11.99
CA ARG A 5 8.93 -19.19 -12.41
C ARG A 5 10.16 -18.97 -11.54
N ASN A 6 11.32 -18.82 -12.18
CA ASN A 6 12.51 -18.33 -11.51
C ASN A 6 12.21 -16.91 -11.03
N PHE A 7 11.89 -16.76 -9.75
CA PHE A 7 11.87 -15.45 -9.12
C PHE A 7 13.33 -15.04 -8.94
N ASN A 8 13.77 -14.08 -9.75
CA ASN A 8 14.93 -13.28 -9.38
C ASN A 8 14.58 -12.57 -8.06
N GLU A 9 15.57 -12.34 -7.20
CA GLU A 9 15.43 -11.81 -5.83
C GLU A 9 14.18 -10.94 -5.60
N SER A 10 13.26 -11.42 -4.75
CA SER A 10 12.07 -10.67 -4.37
C SER A 10 12.42 -9.57 -3.38
N ASN A 11 11.88 -8.37 -3.57
CA ASN A 11 12.19 -7.22 -2.74
C ASN A 11 10.98 -6.79 -1.91
N LEU A 12 11.15 -6.71 -0.59
CA LEU A 12 10.17 -6.11 0.30
C LEU A 12 10.22 -4.59 0.15
N VAL A 13 9.06 -3.99 -0.04
CA VAL A 13 8.83 -2.55 -0.15
C VAL A 13 7.86 -2.16 0.96
N GLU A 14 8.29 -1.18 1.76
CA GLU A 14 7.47 -0.57 2.78
C GLU A 14 7.11 0.87 2.38
N VAL A 15 5.84 1.23 2.55
CA VAL A 15 5.33 2.59 2.29
C VAL A 15 4.45 3.04 3.45
N THR A 16 4.81 4.17 4.05
CA THR A 16 3.98 4.85 5.04
C THR A 16 2.82 5.59 4.38
N ILE A 17 1.62 5.38 4.92
CA ILE A 17 0.40 6.05 4.49
C ILE A 17 0.29 7.40 5.19
N THR A 18 0.28 8.47 4.42
CA THR A 18 0.11 9.85 4.92
C THR A 18 -1.36 10.24 4.96
N PHE A 19 -1.68 11.32 5.69
CA PHE A 19 -3.04 11.87 5.73
C PHE A 19 -3.58 12.27 4.35
N SER A 20 -2.70 12.66 3.43
CA SER A 20 -3.03 12.98 2.04
C SER A 20 -3.20 11.76 1.12
N SER A 21 -2.99 10.55 1.64
CA SER A 21 -3.09 9.33 0.84
C SER A 21 -4.50 9.12 0.31
N TYR A 22 -4.59 8.70 -0.95
CA TYR A 22 -5.82 8.24 -1.59
C TYR A 22 -6.45 7.05 -0.83
N PHE A 23 -5.62 6.26 -0.15
CA PHE A 23 -6.02 4.94 0.36
C PHE A 23 -6.64 4.95 1.76
N CYS A 24 -6.63 6.09 2.46
CA CYS A 24 -7.27 6.21 3.77
C CYS A 24 -8.75 5.79 3.70
N GLY A 25 -9.15 4.81 4.52
CA GLY A 25 -10.50 4.25 4.58
C GLY A 25 -10.79 3.11 3.58
N ILE A 26 -9.90 2.89 2.60
CA ILE A 26 -10.05 1.84 1.57
C ILE A 26 -9.58 0.50 2.14
N ALA A 27 -10.23 -0.60 1.72
CA ALA A 27 -9.75 -1.95 2.07
C ALA A 27 -8.40 -2.22 1.37
N LEU A 28 -7.45 -2.81 2.09
CA LEU A 28 -6.11 -3.06 1.56
C LEU A 28 -6.13 -3.93 0.28
N SER A 29 -7.11 -4.82 0.16
CA SER A 29 -7.36 -5.66 -1.02
C SER A 29 -7.74 -4.88 -2.29
N ASP A 30 -8.28 -3.67 -2.14
CA ASP A 30 -8.81 -2.89 -3.26
C ASP A 30 -7.74 -1.97 -3.87
N ILE A 31 -6.53 -1.96 -3.28
CA ILE A 31 -5.41 -1.17 -3.79
C ILE A 31 -4.85 -1.83 -5.05
N ALA A 32 -5.05 -1.17 -6.19
CA ALA A 32 -4.45 -1.58 -7.44
C ALA A 32 -2.92 -1.38 -7.41
N ILE A 33 -2.18 -2.48 -7.54
CA ILE A 33 -0.72 -2.52 -7.63
C ILE A 33 -0.27 -3.07 -9.00
N PRO A 34 0.97 -2.81 -9.42
CA PRO A 34 1.50 -3.37 -10.66
C PRO A 34 1.46 -4.91 -10.67
N GLU A 35 1.34 -5.50 -11.86
CA GLU A 35 1.52 -6.95 -12.03
C GLU A 35 2.87 -7.40 -11.46
N PHE A 36 2.97 -8.66 -11.03
CA PHE A 36 4.16 -9.22 -10.36
C PHE A 36 4.55 -8.51 -9.06
N CYS A 37 3.62 -7.81 -8.44
CA CYS A 37 3.72 -7.33 -7.07
C CYS A 37 2.63 -7.96 -6.20
N VAL A 38 2.85 -8.04 -4.89
CA VAL A 38 1.91 -8.61 -3.93
C VAL A 38 1.86 -7.75 -2.68
N VAL A 39 0.67 -7.36 -2.22
CA VAL A 39 0.52 -6.76 -0.88
C VAL A 39 0.45 -7.87 0.17
N LEU A 40 1.32 -7.82 1.17
CA LEU A 40 1.33 -8.80 2.27
C LEU A 40 0.39 -8.40 3.40
N GLY A 41 0.32 -7.10 3.68
CA GLY A 41 -0.37 -6.56 4.84
C GLY A 41 0.06 -5.14 5.16
N LEU A 42 -0.21 -4.71 6.38
CA LEU A 42 0.25 -3.43 6.92
C LEU A 42 0.75 -3.58 8.36
N VAL A 43 1.61 -2.68 8.80
CA VAL A 43 1.99 -2.54 10.22
C VAL A 43 1.23 -1.38 10.83
N ARG A 44 0.58 -1.65 11.96
CA ARG A 44 -0.13 -0.64 12.77
C ARG A 44 0.18 -0.86 14.24
N GLY A 45 0.66 0.18 14.92
CA GLY A 45 1.00 0.08 16.35
C GLY A 45 2.09 -0.95 16.67
N GLY A 46 2.96 -1.27 15.70
CA GLY A 46 3.99 -2.30 15.84
C GLY A 46 3.54 -3.73 15.52
N GLU A 47 2.26 -3.94 15.20
CA GLU A 47 1.72 -5.26 14.86
C GLU A 47 1.51 -5.39 13.34
N VAL A 48 1.81 -6.58 12.81
CA VAL A 48 1.56 -6.92 11.41
C VAL A 48 0.12 -7.41 11.25
N ILE A 49 -0.65 -6.72 10.42
CA ILE A 49 -2.01 -7.11 10.02
C ILE A 49 -1.95 -7.61 8.58
N LEU A 50 -2.25 -8.90 8.39
CA LEU A 50 -2.19 -9.55 7.08
C LEU A 50 -3.29 -9.03 6.14
N ALA A 51 -2.98 -8.96 4.84
CA ALA A 51 -3.94 -8.55 3.82
C ALA A 51 -5.17 -9.49 3.75
N SER A 52 -5.01 -10.76 4.13
CA SER A 52 -6.10 -11.74 4.23
C SER A 52 -7.16 -11.36 5.27
N ALA A 53 -6.81 -10.58 6.30
CA ALA A 53 -7.75 -10.04 7.27
C ALA A 53 -8.58 -8.86 6.71
N GLN A 54 -8.32 -8.45 5.46
CA GLN A 54 -8.99 -7.35 4.77
C GLN A 54 -9.01 -6.04 5.60
N PRO A 55 -7.86 -5.60 6.14
CA PRO A 55 -7.84 -4.39 6.94
C PRO A 55 -8.18 -3.17 6.07
N ARG A 56 -8.90 -2.21 6.67
CA ARG A 56 -8.98 -0.85 6.11
C ARG A 56 -7.72 -0.09 6.44
N VAL A 57 -7.22 0.64 5.45
CA VAL A 57 -6.00 1.44 5.55
C VAL A 57 -6.29 2.75 6.29
N HIS A 58 -5.39 3.14 7.19
CA HIS A 58 -5.45 4.38 7.95
C HIS A 58 -4.16 5.19 7.80
N CYS A 59 -4.25 6.50 8.06
CA CYS A 59 -3.08 7.35 8.16
C CYS A 59 -2.13 6.82 9.26
N GLY A 60 -0.84 6.76 8.95
CA GLY A 60 0.19 6.22 9.82
C GLY A 60 0.44 4.72 9.66
N ASP A 61 -0.38 3.99 8.89
CA ASP A 61 -0.08 2.60 8.56
C ASP A 61 1.17 2.49 7.69
N HIS A 62 1.90 1.40 7.85
CA HIS A 62 3.01 1.02 6.97
C HIS A 62 2.59 -0.15 6.10
N VAL A 63 2.28 0.09 4.83
CA VAL A 63 1.90 -0.98 3.89
C VAL A 63 3.15 -1.76 3.48
N LEU A 64 3.07 -3.08 3.61
CA LEU A 64 4.10 -4.04 3.24
C LEU A 64 3.72 -4.73 1.93
N ALA A 65 4.57 -4.61 0.92
CA ALA A 65 4.37 -5.23 -0.37
C ALA A 65 5.68 -5.84 -0.90
N ILE A 66 5.57 -6.87 -1.74
CA ILE A 66 6.71 -7.50 -2.42
C ILE A 66 6.67 -7.15 -3.90
N ALA A 67 7.81 -6.75 -4.44
CA ALA A 67 8.06 -6.76 -5.88
C ALA A 67 8.80 -8.06 -6.25
N LEU A 68 8.19 -8.89 -7.10
CA LEU A 68 8.78 -10.14 -7.59
C LEU A 68 9.82 -9.90 -8.70
N ASN A 69 9.90 -8.66 -9.18
CA ASN A 69 10.95 -8.16 -10.06
C ASN A 69 11.47 -6.82 -9.49
N PRO A 70 12.76 -6.70 -9.15
CA PRO A 70 13.34 -5.48 -8.59
C PRO A 70 13.09 -4.22 -9.45
N THR A 71 12.97 -4.35 -10.77
CA THR A 71 12.71 -3.22 -11.67
C THR A 71 11.35 -2.56 -11.44
N LEU A 72 10.42 -3.25 -10.76
CA LEU A 72 9.07 -2.75 -10.45
C LEU A 72 9.01 -1.97 -9.13
N ILE A 73 10.07 -1.98 -8.31
CA ILE A 73 10.08 -1.28 -7.01
C ILE A 73 9.66 0.21 -7.15
N PRO A 74 10.14 0.98 -8.14
CA PRO A 74 9.72 2.38 -8.31
C PRO A 74 8.22 2.50 -8.63
N ALA A 75 7.72 1.68 -9.56
CA ALA A 75 6.31 1.68 -9.95
C ALA A 75 5.39 1.28 -8.78
N LEU A 76 5.80 0.29 -7.99
CA LEU A 76 5.08 -0.14 -6.79
C LEU A 76 5.04 0.97 -5.74
N LYS A 77 6.16 1.65 -5.47
CA LYS A 77 6.20 2.80 -4.55
C LYS A 77 5.29 3.93 -5.02
N VAL A 78 5.27 4.25 -6.31
CA VAL A 78 4.39 5.28 -6.88
C VAL A 78 2.92 4.88 -6.73
N ALA A 79 2.58 3.62 -7.01
CA ALA A 79 1.21 3.13 -6.88
C ALA A 79 0.70 3.23 -5.44
N LEU A 80 1.52 2.84 -4.46
CA LEU A 80 1.18 2.87 -3.03
C LEU A 80 1.22 4.28 -2.40
N ARG A 81 1.91 5.24 -3.03
CA ARG A 81 2.01 6.63 -2.57
C ARG A 81 1.05 7.57 -3.30
N LYS A 82 0.03 7.06 -3.98
CA LYS A 82 -1.00 7.92 -4.59
C LYS A 82 -1.63 8.80 -3.51
N THR A 83 -1.54 10.11 -3.72
CA THR A 83 -2.17 11.11 -2.86
C THR A 83 -3.28 11.80 -3.62
N HIS A 84 -4.31 12.23 -2.91
CA HIS A 84 -5.20 13.25 -3.43
C HIS A 84 -4.61 14.64 -3.19
N LEU A 85 -4.99 15.60 -4.03
CA LEU A 85 -4.85 17.00 -3.69
C LEU A 85 -5.72 17.23 -2.45
N VAL A 86 -5.11 17.40 -1.28
CA VAL A 86 -5.83 17.82 -0.09
C VAL A 86 -6.28 19.25 -0.34
N ARG A 87 -7.50 19.41 -0.87
CA ARG A 87 -8.19 20.70 -0.88
C ARG A 87 -8.69 20.91 0.54
N TYR A 88 -7.86 21.53 1.39
CA TYR A 88 -8.38 22.13 2.62
C TYR A 88 -9.30 23.28 2.19
N THR A 89 -10.62 23.04 2.14
CA THR A 89 -11.57 24.13 2.37
C THR A 89 -11.65 24.30 3.87
N LEU A 90 -11.02 25.36 4.39
CA LEU A 90 -11.18 25.84 5.77
C LEU A 90 -12.63 26.28 6.09
N GLN A 91 -13.61 25.98 5.24
CA GLN A 91 -14.99 26.46 5.35
C GLN A 91 -15.93 25.51 6.11
N ASP A 92 -15.56 24.24 6.33
CA ASP A 92 -16.46 23.26 6.98
C ASP A 92 -16.14 23.00 8.47
N CYS A 93 -15.19 23.73 9.06
CA CYS A 93 -15.08 23.83 10.52
C CYS A 93 -15.81 25.09 11.00
N GLN A 94 -17.13 25.12 10.84
CA GLN A 94 -17.97 25.95 11.70
C GLN A 94 -18.17 25.22 13.02
N ILE A 95 -17.49 25.76 14.05
CA ILE A 95 -17.81 25.56 15.47
C ILE A 95 -19.19 26.15 15.75
#